data_AF-A0AAU9WLG5-F1
#
_entry.id   AF-A0AAU9WLG5-F1
#
_cell.length_a   1.000
_cell.length_b   1.000
_cell.length_c   1.000
_cell.angle_alpha   90.00
_cell.angle_beta   90.00
_cell.angle_gamma   90.00
#
_symmetry.space_group_name_H-M   'P 1'
#
loop_
_entity.id
_entity.type
_entity.pdbx_description
1 polymer ?
#
loop_
_entity_poly.entity_id
_entity_poly.type
_entity_poly.pdbx_seq_one_letter_code
_entity_poly.pdbx_strand_id
1 'polypeptide(L)'
;WQHVCLTWENTRGVTKLYKDGQFTEQVTNHATKNYVLKAGGFLVLGQEQDSIGGHFDQRQTFHGRLASVNIWDKVLSEGDIAAQYTNCSVPHGSVINWSVFKNVTRGNVAVEEP
;
A
#
# COMPACT_ATOMS: atom_id res chain seq x y z
N TRP A 1 8.18 -13.51 5.12
CA TRP A 1 7.80 -12.18 4.62
C TRP A 1 7.47 -12.30 3.15
N GLN A 2 6.50 -11.51 2.68
CA GLN A 2 6.04 -11.50 1.30
C GLN A 2 6.09 -10.06 0.81
N HIS A 3 6.79 -9.79 -0.29
CA HIS A 3 6.77 -8.46 -0.90
C HIS A 3 5.60 -8.38 -1.89
N VAL A 4 4.77 -7.36 -1.76
CA VAL A 4 3.62 -7.11 -2.63
C VAL A 4 3.60 -5.65 -3.03
N CYS A 5 3.48 -5.38 -4.33
CA CYS A 5 3.20 -4.04 -4.84
C CYS A 5 1.94 -4.07 -5.69
N LEU A 6 1.08 -3.07 -5.49
CA LEU A 6 -0.09 -2.81 -6.32
C LEU A 6 0.10 -1.43 -6.94
N THR A 7 -0.01 -1.32 -8.26
CA THR A 7 0.00 -0.04 -8.96
C THR A 7 -1.33 0.19 -9.65
N TRP A 8 -1.79 1.43 -9.69
CA TRP A 8 -2.94 1.85 -10.49
C TRP A 8 -2.61 3.15 -11.21
N GLU A 9 -2.98 3.24 -12.49
CA GLU A 9 -2.96 4.50 -13.24
C GLU A 9 -4.36 4.87 -13.69
N ASN A 10 -4.65 6.18 -13.69
CA ASN A 10 -5.99 6.67 -13.97
C ASN A 10 -6.26 6.87 -15.47
N THR A 11 -5.26 7.06 -16.33
CA THR A 11 -5.46 7.41 -17.75
C THR A 11 -6.22 6.32 -18.50
N ARG A 12 -6.00 5.05 -18.16
CA ARG A 12 -6.74 3.91 -18.71
C ARG A 12 -7.43 3.06 -17.64
N GLY A 13 -7.13 3.30 -16.36
CA GLY A 13 -7.68 2.53 -15.25
C GLY A 13 -7.01 1.17 -15.10
N VAL A 14 -5.71 1.08 -15.40
CA VAL A 14 -4.94 -0.17 -15.32
C VAL A 14 -4.40 -0.36 -13.91
N THR A 15 -4.77 -1.50 -13.31
CA THR A 15 -4.17 -2.00 -12.08
C THR A 15 -3.21 -3.14 -12.42
N LYS A 16 -2.02 -3.15 -11.80
CA LYS A 16 -1.08 -4.27 -11.86
C LYS A 16 -0.71 -4.74 -10.46
N LEU A 17 -0.58 -6.05 -10.31
CA LEU A 17 -0.08 -6.70 -9.10
C LEU A 17 1.33 -7.24 -9.34
N TYR A 18 2.17 -7.09 -8.33
CA TYR A 18 3.51 -7.64 -8.30
C TYR A 18 3.72 -8.39 -7.00
N LYS A 19 4.36 -9.55 -7.09
CA LYS A 19 4.71 -10.41 -5.97
C LYS A 19 6.20 -10.71 -6.04
N ASP A 20 6.92 -10.50 -4.94
CA ASP A 20 8.37 -10.75 -4.85
C ASP A 20 9.16 -10.04 -5.96
N GLY A 21 8.73 -8.81 -6.28
CA GLY A 21 9.38 -7.98 -7.30
C GLY A 21 9.01 -8.33 -8.75
N GLN A 22 8.17 -9.36 -8.96
CA GLN A 22 7.78 -9.83 -10.29
C GLN A 22 6.34 -9.49 -10.61
N PHE A 23 6.06 -9.14 -11.86
CA PHE A 23 4.70 -8.94 -12.36
C PHE A 23 3.91 -10.25 -12.28
N THR A 24 2.68 -10.18 -11.77
CA THR A 24 1.79 -11.35 -11.69
C THR A 24 0.60 -11.22 -12.63
N GLU A 25 -0.15 -10.12 -12.52
CA GLU A 25 -1.38 -9.93 -13.28
C GLU A 25 -1.73 -8.46 -13.45
N GLN A 26 -2.59 -8.17 -14.42
CA GLN A 26 -3.15 -6.85 -14.64
C GLN A 26 -4.64 -6.92 -14.96
N VAL A 27 -5.37 -5.88 -14.53
CA VAL A 27 -6.79 -5.69 -14.84
C VAL A 27 -6.97 -4.25 -15.33
N THR A 28 -7.75 -4.07 -16.39
CA THR A 28 -8.18 -2.75 -16.84
C THR A 28 -9.63 -2.53 -16.40
N ASN A 29 -9.86 -1.51 -15.56
CA ASN A 29 -11.21 -1.10 -15.16
C ASN A 29 -11.54 0.27 -15.75
N HIS A 30 -12.31 0.27 -16.84
CA HIS A 30 -12.73 1.49 -17.52
C HIS A 30 -13.57 2.44 -16.66
N ALA A 31 -14.24 1.96 -15.59
CA ALA A 31 -14.97 2.81 -14.66
C ALA A 31 -14.05 3.75 -13.86
N THR A 32 -12.75 3.42 -13.76
CA THR A 32 -11.74 4.25 -13.09
C THR A 32 -10.92 5.09 -14.06
N LYS A 33 -11.27 5.10 -15.35
CA LYS A 33 -10.60 5.94 -16.35
C LYS A 33 -10.81 7.41 -16.04
N ASN A 34 -9.72 8.18 -16.09
CA ASN A 34 -9.59 9.59 -15.72
C ASN A 34 -10.10 9.91 -14.30
N TYR A 35 -10.25 8.90 -13.45
CA TYR A 35 -10.66 9.12 -12.07
C TYR A 35 -9.57 9.86 -11.31
N VAL A 36 -9.98 10.75 -10.41
CA VAL A 36 -9.07 11.50 -9.54
C VAL A 36 -9.35 11.08 -8.10
N LEU A 37 -8.34 10.50 -7.46
CA LEU A 37 -8.37 10.24 -6.02
C LEU A 37 -8.42 11.57 -5.27
N LYS A 38 -9.50 11.78 -4.50
CA LYS A 38 -9.68 13.01 -3.71
C LYS A 38 -8.82 12.96 -2.44
N ALA A 39 -8.23 14.09 -2.09
CA ALA A 39 -7.54 14.26 -0.81
C ALA A 39 -8.52 14.32 0.38
N GLY A 40 -8.00 14.25 1.61
CA GLY A 40 -8.77 14.37 2.85
C GLY A 40 -9.22 13.04 3.46
N GLY A 41 -8.73 11.90 2.96
CA GLY A 41 -9.00 10.57 3.53
C GLY A 41 -8.09 10.21 4.71
N PHE A 42 -8.34 9.01 5.26
CA PHE A 42 -7.51 8.39 6.31
C PHE A 42 -6.95 7.05 5.80
N LEU A 43 -5.65 6.85 6.00
CA LEU A 43 -5.00 5.57 5.75
C LEU A 43 -4.87 4.80 7.06
N VAL A 44 -5.36 3.57 7.07
CA VAL A 44 -5.33 2.67 8.24
C VAL A 44 -4.64 1.37 7.84
N LEU A 45 -3.78 0.88 8.72
CA LEU A 45 -3.21 -0.46 8.64
C LEU A 45 -3.76 -1.29 9.80
N GLY A 46 -4.07 -2.56 9.55
CA GLY A 46 -4.54 -3.49 10.58
C GLY A 46 -6.05 -3.67 10.66
N GLN A 47 -6.83 -2.72 10.13
CA GLN A 47 -8.31 -2.73 10.17
C GLN A 47 -8.88 -2.32 8.81
N GLU A 48 -10.04 -2.89 8.48
CA GLU A 48 -10.90 -2.48 7.37
C GLU A 48 -11.78 -1.28 7.81
N GLN A 49 -12.07 -0.34 6.91
CA GLN A 49 -12.76 0.91 7.23
C GLN A 49 -14.15 0.98 6.56
N ASP A 50 -15.22 0.88 7.34
CA ASP A 50 -16.60 1.15 6.86
C ASP A 50 -16.95 2.66 6.87
N SER A 51 -16.09 3.49 7.46
CA SER A 51 -16.19 4.95 7.43
C SER A 51 -14.79 5.58 7.52
N ILE A 52 -14.68 6.87 7.20
CA ILE A 52 -13.40 7.60 7.31
C ILE A 52 -12.84 7.49 8.75
N GLY A 53 -11.78 6.70 8.92
CA GLY A 53 -11.07 6.53 10.19
C GLY A 53 -11.79 5.70 11.26
N GLY A 54 -12.86 4.96 10.94
CA GLY A 54 -13.64 4.24 11.95
C GLY A 54 -14.61 3.18 11.42
N HIS A 55 -15.48 2.70 12.30
CA HIS A 55 -16.42 1.59 12.08
C HIS A 55 -15.71 0.27 11.70
N PHE A 56 -14.70 -0.11 12.48
CA PHE A 56 -13.94 -1.34 12.25
C PHE A 56 -14.70 -2.57 12.77
N ASP A 57 -14.65 -3.68 12.01
CA ASP A 57 -15.11 -5.00 12.46
C ASP A 57 -13.90 -5.86 12.88
N GLN A 58 -13.97 -6.40 14.11
CA GLN A 58 -12.96 -7.31 14.64
C GLN A 58 -12.72 -8.54 13.75
N ARG A 59 -13.75 -8.99 13.03
CA ARG A 59 -13.65 -10.16 12.11
C ARG A 59 -12.83 -9.86 10.86
N GLN A 60 -12.57 -8.58 10.55
CA GLN A 60 -11.76 -8.12 9.43
C GLN A 60 -10.39 -7.57 9.88
N THR A 61 -10.01 -7.83 11.14
CA THR A 61 -8.70 -7.46 11.66
C THR A 61 -7.59 -8.25 10.98
N PHE A 62 -6.54 -7.56 10.56
CA PHE A 62 -5.33 -8.22 10.10
C PHE A 62 -4.53 -8.73 11.30
N HIS A 63 -4.22 -10.04 11.30
CA HIS A 63 -3.34 -10.68 12.26
C HIS A 63 -2.03 -11.06 11.59
N GLY A 64 -0.97 -10.30 11.85
CA GLY A 64 0.35 -10.56 11.28
C GLY A 64 1.34 -9.43 11.50
N ARG A 65 2.43 -9.46 10.72
CA ARG A 65 3.49 -8.44 10.74
C ARG A 65 3.47 -7.68 9.42
N LEU A 66 3.60 -6.36 9.49
CA LEU A 66 3.75 -5.46 8.35
C LEU A 66 5.10 -4.75 8.47
N ALA A 67 5.73 -4.50 7.33
CA ALA A 67 6.97 -3.75 7.24
C ALA A 67 7.02 -3.02 5.91
N SER A 68 7.77 -1.91 5.87
CA SER A 68 8.12 -1.20 4.63
C SER A 68 6.93 -0.75 3.78
N VAL A 69 5.79 -0.41 4.40
CA VAL A 69 4.62 0.14 3.67
C VAL A 69 4.92 1.56 3.20
N ASN A 70 4.86 1.79 1.89
CA ASN A 70 5.11 3.07 1.23
C ASN A 70 4.09 3.30 0.11
N ILE A 71 3.76 4.56 -0.17
CA ILE A 71 2.81 4.96 -1.22
C ILE A 71 3.40 6.11 -2.04
N TRP A 72 3.24 6.04 -3.35
CA TRP A 72 3.67 7.05 -4.32
C TRP A 72 2.48 7.59 -5.11
N ASP A 73 2.62 8.81 -5.60
CA ASP A 73 1.69 9.51 -6.49
C ASP A 73 1.90 9.16 -7.98
N LYS A 74 2.75 8.18 -8.26
CA LYS A 74 3.06 7.70 -9.60
C LYS A 74 3.15 6.18 -9.65
N VAL A 75 2.96 5.63 -10.84
CA VAL A 75 3.28 4.22 -11.12
C VAL A 75 4.80 4.06 -11.13
N LEU A 76 5.31 3.16 -10.30
CA LEU A 76 6.71 2.78 -10.29
C LEU A 76 7.02 1.88 -11.49
N SER A 77 8.27 1.94 -11.98
CA SER A 77 8.72 1.04 -13.03
C SER A 77 8.88 -0.39 -12.48
N GLU A 78 8.76 -1.39 -13.36
CA GLU A 78 8.96 -2.79 -12.97
C GLU A 78 10.38 -3.03 -12.42
N GLY A 79 11.38 -2.32 -12.96
CA GLY A 79 12.76 -2.35 -12.47
C GLY A 79 12.89 -1.78 -11.05
N ASP A 80 12.22 -0.67 -10.75
CA ASP A 80 12.21 -0.11 -9.38
C ASP A 80 11.55 -1.07 -8.39
N ILE A 81 10.43 -1.68 -8.77
CA ILE A 81 9.71 -2.65 -7.94
C ILE A 81 10.56 -3.91 -7.69
N ALA A 82 11.24 -4.40 -8.72
CA ALA A 82 12.16 -5.53 -8.58
C ALA A 82 13.35 -5.19 -7.67
N ALA A 83 13.94 -4.00 -7.84
CA ALA A 83 15.06 -3.54 -7.01
C ALA A 83 14.70 -3.40 -5.53
N GLN A 84 13.47 -2.98 -5.22
CA GLN A 84 12.98 -2.90 -3.84
C GLN A 84 12.99 -4.27 -3.15
N TYR A 85 12.60 -5.32 -3.88
CA TYR A 85 12.63 -6.69 -3.39
C TYR A 85 14.07 -7.20 -3.22
N THR A 86 14.92 -7.05 -4.24
CA THR A 86 16.27 -7.64 -4.23
C THR A 86 17.24 -6.95 -3.30
N ASN A 87 17.14 -5.62 -3.18
CA ASN A 87 18.08 -4.82 -2.40
C ASN A 87 17.62 -4.64 -0.95
N CYS A 88 16.46 -5.19 -0.58
CA CYS A 88 15.83 -5.03 0.73
C CYS A 88 15.71 -3.55 1.16
N SER A 89 15.60 -2.64 0.18
CA SER A 89 15.59 -1.20 0.39
C SER A 89 14.45 -0.58 -0.40
N VAL A 90 13.50 -0.01 0.35
CA VAL A 90 12.32 0.65 -0.22
C VAL A 90 12.53 2.16 -0.10
N PRO A 91 12.61 2.90 -1.23
CA PRO A 91 12.71 4.35 -1.21
C PRO A 91 11.55 5.00 -0.45
N HIS A 92 11.74 6.24 -0.01
CA HIS A 92 10.67 7.00 0.61
C HIS A 92 9.52 7.23 -0.39
N GLY A 93 8.32 6.81 -0.01
CA GLY A 93 7.09 7.13 -0.73
C GLY A 93 6.85 8.64 -0.77
N SER A 94 6.45 9.16 -1.93
CA SER A 94 6.12 10.59 -2.09
C SER A 94 4.81 10.99 -1.37
N VAL A 95 3.95 10.02 -1.06
CA VAL A 95 2.67 10.25 -0.38
C VAL A 95 2.70 9.74 1.05
N ILE A 96 3.15 8.50 1.26
CA ILE A 96 3.32 7.90 2.60
C ILE A 96 4.66 7.18 2.65
N ASN A 97 5.40 7.41 3.73
CA ASN A 97 6.59 6.64 4.07
C ASN A 97 6.39 5.83 5.36
N TRP A 98 6.98 4.64 5.40
CA TRP A 98 6.86 3.70 6.52
C TRP A 98 7.13 4.31 7.89
N SER A 99 8.10 5.24 7.98
CA SER A 99 8.48 5.88 9.24
C SER A 99 7.33 6.65 9.91
N VAL A 100 6.34 7.11 9.16
CA VAL A 100 5.18 7.83 9.69
C VAL A 100 4.38 6.95 10.65
N PHE A 101 4.25 5.65 10.36
CA PHE A 101 3.44 4.73 11.16
C PHE A 101 4.02 4.43 12.54
N LYS A 102 5.34 4.58 12.73
CA LYS A 102 6.01 4.30 14.00
C LYS A 102 5.47 5.17 15.16
N ASN A 103 4.93 6.34 14.85
CA ASN A 103 4.49 7.32 15.84
C ASN A 103 2.96 7.42 15.99
N VAL A 104 2.18 6.60 15.28
CA VAL A 104 0.71 6.71 15.20
C VAL A 104 -0.01 5.37 15.39
N THR A 105 0.46 4.56 16.34
CA THR A 105 -0.19 3.29 16.69
C THR A 105 -1.36 3.48 17.66
N ARG A 106 -2.40 2.66 17.53
CA ARG A 106 -3.56 2.61 18.45
C ARG A 106 -3.96 1.17 18.72
N GLY A 107 -4.31 0.86 19.96
CA GLY A 107 -4.73 -0.48 20.38
C GLY A 107 -3.56 -1.44 20.54
N ASN A 108 -3.82 -2.74 20.31
CA ASN A 108 -2.83 -3.81 20.51
C ASN A 108 -1.90 -3.95 19.30
N VAL A 109 -0.97 -3.01 19.15
CA VAL A 109 0.04 -2.98 18.09
C VAL A 109 1.43 -2.89 18.73
N ALA A 110 2.32 -3.80 18.36
CA ALA A 110 3.72 -3.77 18.75
C ALA A 110 4.56 -3.20 17.60
N VAL A 111 5.42 -2.23 17.91
CA VAL A 111 6.47 -1.76 16.98
C VAL A 111 7.75 -2.47 17.36
N GLU A 112 8.28 -3.26 16.42
CA GLU A 112 9.53 -4.00 16.58
C GLU A 112 10.60 -3.34 15.70
N GLU A 113 11.79 -3.10 16.26
CA GLU A 113 12.94 -2.70 15.45
C GLU A 113 13.59 -3.94 14.80
N PRO A 114 14.26 -3.78 13.65
CA PRO A 114 14.92 -4.87 12.93
C PRO A 114 15.98 -5.62 13.75
#